data_AF-A0A3A1YDH5-F1
#
_entry.id   AF-A0A3A1YDH5-F1
#
_cell.length_a   1.000
_cell.length_b   1.000
_cell.length_c   1.000
_cell.angle_alpha   90.00
_cell.angle_beta   90.00
_cell.angle_gamma   90.00
#
_symmetry.space_group_name_H-M   'P 1'
#
loop_
_entity.id
_entity.type
_entity.pdbx_description
1 polymer ?
#
loop_
_entity_poly.entity_id
_entity_poly.type
_entity_poly.pdbx_seq_one_letter_code
_entity_poly.pdbx_strand_id
1 'polypeptide(L)'
;MKKQFAKKSYFSLNLFTVGGVMLLNSVSCLAYAASTTASSAIEQRYSNQTTSLTYAQTLDYLTPEVINKAQALINKHFYNWNYTFVMLSTLNITPNGTVQGYDASTFVEKVMINGFYKGINGRNPIELTNNTLNITAYKEYQDLYLICSKALPYVDLTAKILATTAVRPDFCKNIVFYYQLFIEPFNLAQQKSLQASAVKQYIPEYRWRLLTLGRFGFQYSLPTKEILLQTPLARYISE
;
A
#
# COMPACT_ATOMS: atom_id res chain seq x y z
N MET A 1 -21.73 -59.84 -19.65
CA MET A 1 -20.49 -59.70 -20.45
C MET A 1 -19.34 -59.49 -19.46
N LYS A 2 -18.66 -60.53 -18.96
CA LYS A 2 -17.50 -61.29 -19.50
C LYS A 2 -16.25 -60.46 -19.85
N LYS A 3 -15.13 -60.87 -19.23
CA LYS A 3 -13.68 -60.58 -19.40
C LYS A 3 -13.17 -59.37 -18.58
N GLN A 4 -12.37 -59.48 -17.51
CA GLN A 4 -11.12 -60.22 -17.20
C GLN A 4 -9.90 -59.92 -18.08
N PHE A 5 -8.74 -59.97 -17.39
CA PHE A 5 -7.32 -59.86 -17.76
C PHE A 5 -6.71 -58.44 -17.61
N ALA A 6 -5.56 -58.16 -16.96
CA ALA A 6 -4.57 -58.82 -16.07
C ALA A 6 -3.18 -58.34 -16.51
N LYS A 7 -2.30 -58.01 -15.53
CA LYS A 7 -0.82 -58.23 -15.50
C LYS A 7 0.03 -57.57 -16.61
N LYS A 8 1.31 -57.22 -16.48
CA LYS A 8 2.34 -57.01 -15.44
C LYS A 8 3.62 -56.65 -16.26
N SER A 9 4.65 -56.10 -15.61
CA SER A 9 6.08 -56.18 -16.01
C SER A 9 6.54 -55.26 -17.17
N TYR A 10 7.79 -54.79 -17.30
CA TYR A 10 8.99 -54.55 -16.47
C TYR A 10 10.05 -53.97 -17.45
N PHE A 11 11.02 -53.18 -16.95
CA PHE A 11 12.34 -52.85 -17.57
C PHE A 11 12.33 -52.06 -18.91
N SER A 12 13.15 -51.03 -19.11
CA SER A 12 14.61 -51.04 -18.97
C SER A 12 15.21 -49.62 -19.01
N LEU A 13 16.31 -49.47 -18.28
CA LEU A 13 17.32 -48.41 -18.43
C LEU A 13 17.79 -48.31 -19.89
N ASN A 14 18.03 -47.08 -20.36
CA ASN A 14 19.13 -46.83 -21.29
C ASN A 14 19.95 -45.63 -20.81
N LEU A 15 21.19 -45.95 -20.46
CA LEU A 15 22.32 -45.07 -20.24
C LEU A 15 22.87 -44.71 -21.63
N PHE A 16 23.02 -43.44 -21.96
CA PHE A 16 24.04 -42.98 -22.90
C PHE A 16 24.65 -41.69 -22.39
N THR A 17 25.97 -41.72 -22.29
CA THR A 17 26.87 -40.68 -21.79
C THR A 17 27.51 -39.90 -22.93
N VAL A 18 27.98 -38.70 -22.55
CA VAL A 18 29.10 -37.89 -23.10
C VAL A 18 28.79 -36.87 -24.19
N GLY A 19 29.03 -35.60 -23.82
CA GLY A 19 29.73 -34.65 -24.70
C GLY A 19 28.89 -33.44 -25.13
N GLY A 20 29.09 -32.28 -24.49
CA GLY A 20 28.53 -31.04 -25.03
C GLY A 20 28.58 -29.83 -24.12
N VAL A 21 29.75 -29.18 -24.08
CA VAL A 21 29.91 -27.71 -23.94
C VAL A 21 29.23 -27.03 -22.74
N MET A 22 30.02 -26.77 -21.70
CA MET A 22 29.73 -25.67 -20.76
C MET A 22 29.85 -24.33 -21.48
N LEU A 23 28.71 -23.73 -21.85
CA LEU A 23 28.62 -22.28 -22.04
C LEU A 23 28.13 -21.69 -20.72
N LEU A 24 29.05 -21.04 -20.01
CA LEU A 24 28.76 -20.23 -18.82
C LEU A 24 27.80 -19.09 -19.21
N ASN A 25 26.55 -19.23 -18.79
CA ASN A 25 25.57 -18.14 -18.82
C ASN A 25 25.94 -17.08 -17.78
N SER A 26 26.68 -16.06 -18.21
CA SER A 26 26.91 -14.84 -17.43
C SER A 26 25.88 -13.77 -17.79
N VAL A 27 24.61 -13.96 -17.41
CA VAL A 27 23.60 -12.88 -17.43
C VAL A 27 22.65 -13.04 -16.25
N SER A 28 23.05 -12.64 -15.04
CA SER A 28 22.14 -12.62 -13.88
C SER A 28 22.50 -11.61 -12.78
N CYS A 29 23.10 -10.46 -13.09
CA CYS A 29 23.39 -9.42 -12.07
C CYS A 29 22.79 -8.03 -12.35
N LEU A 30 22.08 -7.81 -13.47
CA LEU A 30 21.60 -6.46 -13.82
C LEU A 30 20.17 -6.14 -13.35
N ALA A 31 19.39 -7.12 -12.89
CA ALA A 31 18.00 -6.88 -12.45
C ALA A 31 17.85 -6.49 -10.96
N TYR A 32 18.89 -6.67 -10.14
CA TYR A 32 18.81 -6.41 -8.70
C TYR A 32 19.10 -4.95 -8.32
N ALA A 33 19.90 -4.23 -9.11
CA ALA A 33 20.25 -2.83 -8.85
C ALA A 33 19.16 -1.83 -9.31
N ALA A 34 18.31 -2.22 -10.26
CA ALA A 34 17.23 -1.38 -10.78
C ALA A 34 16.02 -1.28 -9.82
N SER A 35 15.78 -2.32 -9.00
CA SER A 35 14.65 -2.32 -8.06
C SER A 35 14.91 -1.48 -6.81
N THR A 36 16.16 -1.45 -6.33
CA THR A 36 16.56 -0.65 -5.16
C THR A 36 16.59 0.85 -5.46
N THR A 37 16.95 1.23 -6.69
CA THR A 37 16.96 2.64 -7.15
C THR A 37 15.55 3.19 -7.39
N ALA A 38 14.63 2.42 -7.99
CA ALA A 38 13.23 2.85 -8.13
C ALA A 38 12.50 2.93 -6.78
N SER A 39 12.81 2.02 -5.86
CA SER A 39 12.25 1.98 -4.50
C SER A 39 12.70 3.17 -3.65
N SER A 40 13.99 3.52 -3.70
CA SER A 40 14.54 4.67 -2.97
C SER A 40 14.13 6.03 -3.56
N ALA A 41 13.92 6.12 -4.88
CA ALA A 41 13.40 7.34 -5.51
C ALA A 41 11.94 7.65 -5.10
N ILE A 42 11.12 6.62 -4.87
CA ILE A 42 9.76 6.79 -4.34
C ILE A 42 9.80 7.26 -2.87
N GLU A 43 10.67 6.67 -2.04
CA GLU A 43 10.87 7.10 -0.64
C GLU A 43 11.38 8.55 -0.53
N GLN A 44 12.30 8.96 -1.40
CA GLN A 44 12.78 10.35 -1.45
C GLN A 44 11.72 11.33 -1.96
N ARG A 45 10.83 10.92 -2.87
CA ARG A 45 9.77 11.78 -3.39
C ARG A 45 8.76 12.18 -2.31
N TYR A 46 8.40 11.26 -1.42
CA TYR A 46 7.40 11.53 -0.38
C TYR A 46 7.99 12.10 0.92
N SER A 47 9.21 11.70 1.32
CA SER A 47 9.85 12.23 2.55
C SER A 47 10.32 13.69 2.43
N ASN A 48 10.60 14.18 1.21
CA ASN A 48 11.07 15.55 0.98
C ASN A 48 9.94 16.56 0.64
N GLN A 49 8.68 16.14 0.53
CA GLN A 49 7.60 16.97 -0.03
C GLN A 49 6.71 17.72 0.98
N THR A 50 6.97 17.56 2.28
CA THR A 50 6.31 18.27 3.40
C THR A 50 6.97 19.61 3.75
N THR A 51 7.77 20.19 2.85
CA THR A 51 8.19 21.59 3.00
C THR A 51 6.97 22.51 2.89
N SER A 52 6.79 23.37 3.90
CA SER A 52 5.73 24.39 3.88
C SER A 52 5.98 25.35 2.72
N LEU A 53 5.06 25.37 1.75
CA LEU A 53 5.09 26.30 0.64
C LEU A 53 4.38 27.59 1.03
N THR A 54 4.90 28.72 0.57
CA THR A 54 4.17 29.99 0.62
C THR A 54 2.89 29.92 -0.22
N TYR A 55 1.94 30.84 0.00
CA TYR A 55 0.68 30.86 -0.75
C TYR A 55 0.91 30.90 -2.26
N ALA A 56 1.83 31.76 -2.72
CA ALA A 56 2.17 31.90 -4.13
C ALA A 56 2.73 30.59 -4.72
N GLN A 57 3.66 29.92 -4.01
CA GLN A 57 4.21 28.64 -4.44
C GLN A 57 3.15 27.52 -4.47
N THR A 58 2.23 27.52 -3.50
CA THR A 58 1.10 26.57 -3.51
C THR A 58 0.16 26.86 -4.68
N LEU A 59 -0.10 28.13 -4.99
CA LEU A 59 -0.93 28.51 -6.13
C LEU A 59 -0.30 28.05 -7.46
N ASP A 60 1.01 28.22 -7.62
CA ASP A 60 1.75 27.75 -8.80
C ASP A 60 1.73 26.22 -8.91
N TYR A 61 1.78 25.51 -7.78
CA TYR A 61 1.68 24.05 -7.74
C TYR A 61 0.25 23.56 -8.06
N LEU A 62 -0.78 24.22 -7.52
CA LEU A 62 -2.20 23.87 -7.69
C LEU A 62 -2.75 24.44 -9.00
N THR A 63 -2.12 24.06 -10.10
CA THR A 63 -2.63 24.38 -11.44
C THR A 63 -4.04 23.81 -11.65
N PRO A 64 -4.82 24.33 -12.62
CA PRO A 64 -6.13 23.77 -12.94
C PRO A 64 -6.11 22.25 -13.21
N GLU A 65 -5.03 21.75 -13.82
CA GLU A 65 -4.86 20.31 -14.07
C GLU A 65 -4.74 19.51 -12.77
N VAL A 66 -3.94 19.99 -11.81
CA VAL A 66 -3.76 19.34 -10.50
C VAL A 66 -5.07 19.35 -9.71
N ILE A 67 -5.81 20.48 -9.73
CA ILE A 67 -7.12 20.59 -9.09
C ILE A 67 -8.12 19.60 -9.73
N ASN A 68 -8.20 19.56 -11.05
CA ASN A 68 -9.09 18.64 -11.77
C ASN A 68 -8.73 17.17 -11.49
N LYS A 69 -7.44 16.84 -11.45
CA LYS A 69 -6.97 15.50 -11.05
C LYS A 69 -7.43 15.17 -9.62
N ALA A 70 -7.27 16.10 -8.68
CA ALA A 70 -7.69 15.89 -7.29
C ALA A 70 -9.20 15.65 -7.19
N GLN A 71 -10.01 16.48 -7.85
CA GLN A 71 -11.46 16.33 -7.92
C GLN A 71 -11.87 14.99 -8.53
N ALA A 72 -11.19 14.55 -9.60
CA ALA A 72 -11.43 13.24 -10.22
C ALA A 72 -11.10 12.08 -9.26
N LEU A 73 -9.98 12.14 -8.54
CA LEU A 73 -9.62 11.15 -7.53
C LEU A 73 -10.63 11.10 -6.39
N ILE A 74 -11.06 12.26 -5.90
CA ILE A 74 -12.08 12.38 -4.86
C ILE A 74 -13.37 11.74 -5.35
N ASN A 75 -13.89 12.13 -6.52
CA ASN A 75 -15.13 11.58 -7.07
C ASN A 75 -15.06 10.06 -7.27
N LYS A 76 -13.92 9.54 -7.75
CA LYS A 76 -13.68 8.12 -7.96
C LYS A 76 -13.74 7.31 -6.66
N HIS A 77 -13.15 7.82 -5.58
CA HIS A 77 -12.96 7.06 -4.33
C HIS A 77 -13.80 7.54 -3.15
N PHE A 78 -14.61 8.59 -3.33
CA PHE A 78 -15.31 9.29 -2.26
C PHE A 78 -16.00 8.34 -1.28
N TYR A 79 -16.82 7.43 -1.79
CA TYR A 79 -17.57 6.49 -0.95
C TYR A 79 -16.67 5.56 -0.14
N ASN A 80 -15.63 4.98 -0.76
CA ASN A 80 -14.73 4.04 -0.07
C ASN A 80 -13.89 4.77 1.00
N TRP A 81 -13.29 5.91 0.65
CA TRP A 81 -12.46 6.65 1.59
C TRP A 81 -13.28 7.29 2.70
N ASN A 82 -14.44 7.88 2.39
CA ASN A 82 -15.33 8.43 3.41
C ASN A 82 -15.86 7.33 4.35
N TYR A 83 -16.26 6.16 3.83
CA TYR A 83 -16.65 5.03 4.67
C TYR A 83 -15.49 4.58 5.59
N THR A 84 -14.28 4.52 5.05
CA THR A 84 -13.07 4.21 5.83
C THR A 84 -12.86 5.21 6.98
N PHE A 85 -13.01 6.51 6.71
CA PHE A 85 -12.86 7.55 7.73
C PHE A 85 -13.94 7.48 8.80
N VAL A 86 -15.18 7.20 8.41
CA VAL A 86 -16.30 7.01 9.36
C VAL A 86 -16.03 5.80 10.24
N MET A 87 -15.64 4.66 9.66
CA MET A 87 -15.34 3.44 10.42
C MET A 87 -14.14 3.65 11.38
N LEU A 88 -13.07 4.30 10.95
CA LEU A 88 -11.95 4.62 11.84
C LEU A 88 -12.38 5.56 12.98
N SER A 89 -13.29 6.50 12.70
CA SER A 89 -13.87 7.36 13.71
C SER A 89 -14.71 6.60 14.75
N THR A 90 -15.44 5.54 14.38
CA THR A 90 -16.18 4.73 15.36
C THR A 90 -15.26 3.90 16.25
N LEU A 91 -14.02 3.67 15.82
CA LEU A 91 -12.94 3.08 16.60
C LEU A 91 -12.13 4.12 17.40
N ASN A 92 -12.60 5.37 17.49
CA ASN A 92 -11.91 6.50 18.13
C ASN A 92 -10.53 6.83 17.55
N ILE A 93 -10.25 6.42 16.31
CA ILE A 93 -9.03 6.80 15.59
C ILE A 93 -9.29 8.12 14.87
N THR A 94 -9.28 9.21 15.64
CA THR A 94 -9.47 10.58 15.14
C THR A 94 -8.41 11.49 15.75
N PRO A 95 -8.18 12.71 15.20
CA PRO A 95 -7.19 13.64 15.75
C PRO A 95 -7.35 13.86 17.27
N ASN A 96 -8.61 13.96 17.72
CA ASN A 96 -8.99 14.23 19.11
C ASN A 96 -9.59 13.01 19.83
N GLY A 97 -9.49 11.82 19.25
CA GLY A 97 -10.14 10.62 19.79
C GLY A 97 -9.52 10.17 21.11
N THR A 98 -10.34 9.64 22.02
CA THR A 98 -9.85 9.09 23.30
C THR A 98 -8.99 7.84 23.06
N VAL A 99 -7.93 7.71 23.86
CA VAL A 99 -7.02 6.57 23.86
C VAL A 99 -7.79 5.28 24.15
N GLN A 100 -7.95 4.42 23.15
CA GLN A 100 -8.24 3.01 23.36
C GLN A 100 -6.91 2.27 23.31
N GLY A 101 -6.48 1.68 24.42
CA GLY A 101 -5.29 0.85 24.45
C GLY A 101 -5.59 -0.50 23.81
N TYR A 102 -5.27 -0.65 22.53
CA TYR A 102 -5.31 -1.93 21.84
C TYR A 102 -4.03 -2.70 22.09
N ASP A 103 -4.10 -4.04 22.21
CA ASP A 103 -2.91 -4.84 22.00
C ASP A 103 -2.39 -4.64 20.56
N ALA A 104 -1.07 -4.64 20.39
CA ALA A 104 -0.44 -4.28 19.12
C ALA A 104 -0.89 -5.17 17.95
N SER A 105 -1.03 -6.48 18.17
CA SER A 105 -1.49 -7.42 17.14
C SER A 105 -2.90 -7.10 16.67
N THR A 106 -3.84 -6.90 17.59
CA THR A 106 -5.21 -6.52 17.29
C THR A 106 -5.27 -5.16 16.62
N PHE A 107 -4.45 -4.20 17.04
CA PHE A 107 -4.39 -2.89 16.38
C PHE A 107 -3.97 -3.02 14.91
N VAL A 108 -2.90 -3.77 14.64
CA VAL A 108 -2.41 -4.00 13.27
C VAL A 108 -3.48 -4.71 12.43
N GLU A 109 -4.10 -5.76 12.95
CA GLU A 109 -5.09 -6.53 12.20
C GLU A 109 -6.40 -5.77 12.00
N LYS A 110 -7.01 -5.29 13.08
CA LYS A 110 -8.35 -4.69 13.06
C LYS A 110 -8.35 -3.27 12.52
N VAL A 111 -7.42 -2.44 12.99
CA VAL A 111 -7.41 -1.00 12.67
C VAL A 111 -6.61 -0.74 11.41
N MET A 112 -5.36 -1.19 11.34
CA MET A 112 -4.50 -0.88 10.20
C MET A 112 -4.92 -1.68 8.96
N ILE A 113 -4.89 -3.01 9.02
CA ILE A 113 -5.11 -3.87 7.85
C ILE A 113 -6.58 -3.83 7.43
N ASN A 114 -7.49 -4.26 8.30
CA ASN A 114 -8.91 -4.39 7.97
C ASN A 114 -9.64 -3.04 7.93
N GLY A 115 -9.19 -2.08 8.74
CA GLY A 115 -9.79 -0.77 8.81
C GLY A 115 -9.28 0.17 7.71
N PHE A 116 -8.03 0.61 7.82
CA PHE A 116 -7.46 1.63 6.94
C PHE A 116 -7.06 1.07 5.57
N TYR A 117 -6.10 0.14 5.51
CA TYR A 117 -5.49 -0.32 4.26
C TYR A 117 -6.51 -0.99 3.33
N LYS A 118 -7.36 -1.88 3.87
CA LYS A 118 -8.46 -2.49 3.10
C LYS A 118 -9.50 -1.46 2.66
N GLY A 119 -9.80 -0.50 3.52
CA GLY A 119 -10.75 0.58 3.26
C GLY A 119 -10.31 1.49 2.11
N ILE A 120 -9.06 1.97 2.12
CA ILE A 120 -8.54 2.86 1.07
C ILE A 120 -8.38 2.14 -0.28
N ASN A 121 -8.08 0.84 -0.26
CA ASN A 121 -7.98 0.03 -1.47
C ASN A 121 -9.36 -0.26 -2.08
N GLY A 122 -10.39 -0.42 -1.24
CA GLY A 122 -11.74 -0.73 -1.68
C GLY A 122 -11.80 -1.98 -2.55
N ARG A 123 -12.54 -1.91 -3.66
CA ARG A 123 -12.65 -2.99 -4.66
C ARG A 123 -11.70 -2.80 -5.86
N ASN A 124 -10.70 -1.93 -5.74
CA ASN A 124 -9.80 -1.66 -6.85
C ASN A 124 -8.96 -2.91 -7.18
N PRO A 125 -8.67 -3.16 -8.47
CA PRO A 125 -7.90 -4.30 -8.88
C PRO A 125 -6.49 -4.25 -8.28
N ILE A 126 -5.99 -5.44 -7.93
CA ILE A 126 -4.62 -5.63 -7.45
C ILE A 126 -3.80 -6.22 -8.58
N GLU A 127 -2.69 -5.57 -8.90
CA GLU A 127 -1.77 -6.02 -9.92
C GLU A 127 -0.55 -6.65 -9.25
N LEU A 128 -0.34 -7.93 -9.52
CA LEU A 128 0.88 -8.65 -9.18
C LEU A 128 1.64 -8.92 -10.49
N THR A 129 2.41 -7.93 -10.94
CA THR A 129 3.19 -7.97 -12.18
C THR A 129 4.68 -7.98 -11.86
N ASN A 130 5.46 -8.79 -12.58
CA ASN A 130 6.94 -8.78 -12.54
C ASN A 130 7.53 -8.69 -11.13
N ASN A 131 7.06 -9.51 -10.19
CA ASN A 131 7.52 -9.50 -8.80
C ASN A 131 7.32 -8.15 -8.09
N THR A 132 6.25 -7.43 -8.40
CA THR A 132 5.85 -6.22 -7.68
C THR A 132 4.38 -6.30 -7.29
N LEU A 133 4.07 -5.72 -6.13
CA LEU A 133 2.70 -5.48 -5.68
C LEU A 133 2.34 -4.05 -6.05
N ASN A 134 1.38 -3.88 -6.96
CA ASN A 134 0.86 -2.59 -7.36
C ASN A 134 -0.63 -2.50 -7.01
N ILE A 135 -0.98 -1.46 -6.26
CA ILE A 135 -2.35 -1.16 -5.86
C ILE A 135 -2.63 0.28 -6.24
N THR A 136 -3.40 0.47 -7.31
CA THR A 136 -3.64 1.80 -7.91
C THR A 136 -4.26 2.78 -6.92
N ALA A 137 -5.27 2.34 -6.16
CA ALA A 137 -5.94 3.18 -5.18
C ALA A 137 -5.01 3.67 -4.07
N TYR A 138 -4.02 2.86 -3.68
CA TYR A 138 -3.02 3.30 -2.71
C TYR A 138 -2.17 4.45 -3.26
N LYS A 139 -1.65 4.32 -4.49
CA LYS A 139 -0.89 5.40 -5.14
C LYS A 139 -1.73 6.67 -5.32
N GLU A 140 -2.99 6.51 -5.72
CA GLU A 140 -3.94 7.62 -5.85
C GLU A 140 -4.23 8.30 -4.50
N TYR A 141 -4.25 7.54 -3.40
CA TYR A 141 -4.35 8.09 -2.05
C TYR A 141 -3.11 8.92 -1.68
N GLN A 142 -1.90 8.43 -2.02
CA GLN A 142 -0.65 9.18 -1.82
C GLN A 142 -0.60 10.47 -2.64
N ASP A 143 -1.05 10.42 -3.90
CA ASP A 143 -1.17 11.60 -4.77
C ASP A 143 -2.13 12.63 -4.15
N LEU A 144 -3.30 12.20 -3.68
CA LEU A 144 -4.26 13.13 -3.07
C LEU A 144 -3.75 13.70 -1.74
N TYR A 145 -3.01 12.92 -0.94
CA TYR A 145 -2.34 13.42 0.25
C TYR A 145 -1.42 14.61 -0.03
N LEU A 146 -0.58 14.52 -1.07
CA LEU A 146 0.33 15.61 -1.44
C LEU A 146 -0.43 16.88 -1.83
N ILE A 147 -1.52 16.72 -2.58
CA ILE A 147 -2.34 17.86 -3.01
C ILE A 147 -3.07 18.48 -1.81
N CYS A 148 -3.74 17.65 -1.00
CA CYS A 148 -4.48 18.12 0.18
C CYS A 148 -3.54 18.75 1.21
N SER A 149 -2.37 18.18 1.50
CA SER A 149 -1.42 18.72 2.48
C SER A 149 -0.91 20.12 2.13
N LYS A 150 -0.68 20.39 0.84
CA LYS A 150 -0.27 21.72 0.35
C LYS A 150 -1.41 22.74 0.37
N ALA A 151 -2.63 22.30 0.09
CA ALA A 151 -3.81 23.17 0.07
C ALA A 151 -4.36 23.47 1.47
N LEU A 152 -4.22 22.55 2.43
CA LEU A 152 -4.88 22.62 3.75
C LEU A 152 -4.65 23.93 4.53
N PRO A 153 -3.45 24.56 4.49
CA PRO A 153 -3.23 25.86 5.13
C PRO A 153 -4.03 27.01 4.52
N TYR A 154 -4.59 26.84 3.33
CA TYR A 154 -5.25 27.88 2.53
C TYR A 154 -6.71 27.48 2.23
N VAL A 155 -7.64 28.09 2.94
CA VAL A 155 -9.06 27.73 2.93
C VAL A 155 -9.67 27.81 1.53
N ASP A 156 -9.32 28.83 0.75
CA ASP A 156 -9.79 29.04 -0.62
C ASP A 156 -9.29 27.96 -1.59
N LEU A 157 -8.03 27.54 -1.47
CA LEU A 157 -7.44 26.49 -2.31
C LEU A 157 -8.00 25.12 -1.94
N THR A 158 -8.22 24.86 -0.65
CA THR A 158 -8.92 23.66 -0.19
C THR A 158 -10.35 23.62 -0.73
N ALA A 159 -11.08 24.74 -0.68
CA ALA A 159 -12.44 24.83 -1.22
C ALA A 159 -12.48 24.53 -2.73
N LYS A 160 -11.48 24.97 -3.51
CA LYS A 160 -11.37 24.62 -4.94
C LYS A 160 -11.23 23.12 -5.17
N ILE A 161 -10.41 22.43 -4.37
CA ILE A 161 -10.25 20.96 -4.45
C ILE A 161 -11.54 20.23 -4.08
N LEU A 162 -12.29 20.74 -3.09
CA LEU A 162 -13.50 20.12 -2.56
C LEU A 162 -14.79 20.57 -3.26
N ALA A 163 -14.73 21.36 -4.33
CA ALA A 163 -15.88 22.01 -4.97
C ALA A 163 -16.93 21.04 -5.58
N THR A 164 -16.72 19.73 -5.49
CA THR A 164 -17.65 18.68 -5.91
C THR A 164 -18.80 18.50 -4.89
N THR A 165 -20.04 18.37 -5.37
CA THR A 165 -21.28 18.45 -4.58
C THR A 165 -21.46 17.41 -3.46
N ALA A 166 -20.70 16.31 -3.45
CA ALA A 166 -20.86 15.23 -2.48
C ALA A 166 -19.87 15.29 -1.31
N VAL A 167 -18.87 16.19 -1.34
CA VAL A 167 -17.68 16.06 -0.49
C VAL A 167 -17.80 16.84 0.81
N ARG A 168 -17.43 16.19 1.92
CA ARG A 168 -17.41 16.81 3.25
C ARG A 168 -16.28 17.84 3.36
N PRO A 169 -16.49 18.97 4.07
CA PRO A 169 -15.44 20.00 4.26
C PRO A 169 -14.15 19.47 4.88
N ASP A 170 -14.23 18.41 5.69
CA ASP A 170 -13.08 17.82 6.38
C ASP A 170 -12.39 16.70 5.58
N PHE A 171 -12.76 16.48 4.31
CA PHE A 171 -12.20 15.37 3.53
C PHE A 171 -10.68 15.47 3.38
N CYS A 172 -10.15 16.63 2.98
CA CYS A 172 -8.69 16.81 2.91
C CYS A 172 -8.01 16.72 4.28
N LYS A 173 -8.66 17.19 5.36
CA LYS A 173 -8.14 17.01 6.73
C LYS A 173 -7.99 15.53 7.07
N ASN A 174 -8.99 14.71 6.74
CA ASN A 174 -8.96 13.27 6.98
C ASN A 174 -7.89 12.57 6.12
N ILE A 175 -7.77 12.92 4.84
CA ILE A 175 -6.72 12.40 3.97
C ILE A 175 -5.33 12.65 4.58
N VAL A 176 -5.06 13.88 4.99
CA VAL A 176 -3.78 14.26 5.61
C VAL A 176 -3.57 13.52 6.92
N PHE A 177 -4.54 13.59 7.84
CA PHE A 177 -4.46 12.94 9.14
C PHE A 177 -4.16 11.45 9.04
N TYR A 178 -4.94 10.69 8.27
CA TYR A 178 -4.79 9.24 8.20
C TYR A 178 -3.53 8.82 7.41
N TYR A 179 -3.08 9.61 6.43
CA TYR A 179 -1.79 9.36 5.79
C TYR A 179 -0.63 9.47 6.81
N GLN A 180 -0.60 10.57 7.57
CA GLN A 180 0.45 10.82 8.57
C GLN A 180 0.40 9.80 9.71
N LEU A 181 -0.78 9.23 9.97
CA LEU A 181 -0.95 8.22 11.02
C LEU A 181 -0.58 6.81 10.57
N PHE A 182 -0.96 6.41 9.35
CA PHE A 182 -0.91 5.01 8.91
C PHE A 182 0.10 4.71 7.80
N ILE A 183 0.62 5.71 7.09
CA ILE A 183 1.53 5.52 5.96
C ILE A 183 2.91 6.10 6.27
N GLU A 184 2.97 7.40 6.57
CA GLU A 184 4.23 8.15 6.76
C GLU A 184 5.19 7.56 7.79
N PRO A 185 4.74 7.03 8.96
CA PRO A 185 5.67 6.58 10.00
C PRO A 185 6.37 5.25 9.67
N PHE A 186 5.94 4.56 8.61
CA PHE A 186 6.41 3.22 8.28
C PHE A 186 7.33 3.24 7.07
N ASN A 187 8.35 2.38 7.07
CA ASN A 187 9.20 2.21 5.90
C ASN A 187 8.43 1.51 4.76
N LEU A 188 8.97 1.54 3.55
CA LEU A 188 8.28 0.98 2.39
C LEU A 188 8.00 -0.53 2.51
N ALA A 189 8.88 -1.29 3.16
CA ALA A 189 8.67 -2.73 3.35
C ALA A 189 7.44 -3.01 4.23
N GLN A 190 7.27 -2.24 5.30
CA GLN A 190 6.10 -2.31 6.18
C GLN A 190 4.84 -1.83 5.48
N GLN A 191 4.90 -0.70 4.76
CA GLN A 191 3.78 -0.19 3.97
C GLN A 191 3.30 -1.25 2.96
N LYS A 192 4.23 -1.88 2.23
CA LYS A 192 3.92 -2.97 1.28
C LYS A 192 3.39 -4.23 1.97
N SER A 193 3.87 -4.54 3.17
CA SER A 193 3.38 -5.69 3.95
C SER A 193 1.93 -5.49 4.41
N LEU A 194 1.61 -4.30 4.92
CA LEU A 194 0.24 -3.92 5.30
C LEU A 194 -0.70 -3.94 4.09
N GLN A 195 -0.25 -3.38 2.96
CA GLN A 195 -0.95 -3.45 1.69
C GLN A 195 -1.22 -4.89 1.22
N ALA A 196 -0.18 -5.74 1.24
CA ALA A 196 -0.29 -7.15 0.85
C ALA A 196 -1.30 -7.89 1.74
N SER A 197 -1.27 -7.67 3.05
CA SER A 197 -2.19 -8.29 4.01
C SER A 197 -3.63 -7.84 3.79
N ALA A 198 -3.86 -6.55 3.52
CA ALA A 198 -5.20 -6.01 3.26
C ALA A 198 -5.87 -6.64 2.04
N VAL A 199 -5.08 -7.15 1.10
CA VAL A 199 -5.55 -7.75 -0.14
C VAL A 199 -5.25 -9.25 -0.26
N LYS A 200 -4.79 -9.89 0.82
CA LYS A 200 -4.35 -11.30 0.85
C LYS A 200 -5.36 -12.24 0.22
N GLN A 201 -6.66 -12.04 0.46
CA GLN A 201 -7.76 -12.85 -0.07
C GLN A 201 -7.82 -12.92 -1.61
N TYR A 202 -7.17 -11.98 -2.31
CA TYR A 202 -7.08 -11.92 -3.76
C TYR A 202 -5.75 -12.46 -4.32
N ILE A 203 -4.84 -12.87 -3.43
CA ILE A 203 -3.52 -13.38 -3.79
C ILE A 203 -3.55 -14.91 -3.71
N PRO A 204 -3.27 -15.64 -4.80
CA PRO A 204 -3.14 -17.10 -4.75
C PRO A 204 -2.08 -17.53 -3.74
N GLU A 205 -2.32 -18.61 -2.99
CA GLU A 205 -1.47 -19.05 -1.87
C GLU A 205 0.01 -19.21 -2.26
N TYR A 206 0.29 -19.74 -3.46
CA TYR A 206 1.67 -19.86 -3.95
C TYR A 206 2.36 -18.50 -4.15
N ARG A 207 1.63 -17.48 -4.62
CA ARG A 207 2.14 -16.10 -4.76
C ARG A 207 2.28 -15.43 -3.39
N TRP A 208 1.34 -15.70 -2.49
CA TRP A 208 1.43 -15.21 -1.11
C TRP A 208 2.71 -15.70 -0.43
N ARG A 209 3.03 -17.00 -0.55
CA ARG A 209 4.29 -17.56 -0.04
C ARG A 209 5.52 -16.90 -0.67
N LEU A 210 5.52 -16.66 -1.98
CA LEU A 210 6.63 -15.98 -2.64
C LEU A 210 6.79 -14.53 -2.15
N LEU A 211 5.67 -13.82 -1.94
CA LEU A 211 5.65 -12.47 -1.39
C LEU A 211 6.22 -12.44 0.03
N THR A 212 5.81 -13.35 0.90
CA THR A 212 6.31 -13.39 2.29
C THR A 212 7.79 -13.79 2.38
N LEU A 213 8.30 -14.51 1.38
CA LEU A 213 9.73 -14.83 1.21
C LEU A 213 10.54 -13.70 0.54
N GLY A 214 9.95 -12.53 0.33
CA GLY A 214 10.63 -11.37 -0.23
C GLY A 214 10.88 -11.42 -1.74
N ARG A 215 10.22 -12.33 -2.46
CA ARG A 215 10.37 -12.47 -3.92
C ARG A 215 9.63 -11.40 -4.72
N PHE A 216 9.01 -10.43 -4.04
CA PHE A 216 8.28 -9.31 -4.64
C PHE A 216 8.94 -7.93 -4.39
N GLY A 217 10.26 -7.91 -4.15
CA GLY A 217 11.03 -6.67 -4.02
C GLY A 217 10.81 -5.92 -2.70
N PHE A 218 10.34 -6.61 -1.66
CA PHE A 218 10.32 -6.13 -0.28
C PHE A 218 10.32 -7.32 0.68
N GLN A 219 10.94 -7.18 1.85
CA GLN A 219 10.85 -8.19 2.90
C GLN A 219 9.53 -8.02 3.64
N TYR A 220 8.68 -9.05 3.64
CA TYR A 220 7.40 -8.98 4.36
C TYR A 220 7.63 -8.92 5.87
N SER A 221 7.13 -7.86 6.50
CA SER A 221 7.21 -7.62 7.93
C SER A 221 6.12 -6.64 8.34
N LEU A 222 5.21 -7.08 9.19
CA LEU A 222 4.21 -6.19 9.81
C LEU A 222 4.85 -5.39 10.95
N PRO A 223 4.36 -4.17 11.24
CA PRO A 223 4.83 -3.40 12.39
C PRO A 223 4.68 -4.18 13.70
N THR A 224 5.73 -4.18 14.52
CA THR A 224 5.70 -4.76 15.87
C THR A 224 5.25 -3.72 16.89
N LYS A 225 5.00 -4.14 18.14
CA LYS A 225 4.65 -3.23 19.24
C LYS A 225 5.69 -2.12 19.41
N GLU A 226 6.97 -2.49 19.42
CA GLU A 226 8.09 -1.56 19.60
C GLU A 226 8.11 -0.49 18.52
N ILE A 227 7.79 -0.87 17.28
CA ILE A 227 7.69 0.05 16.15
C ILE A 227 6.48 0.96 16.32
N LEU A 228 5.31 0.43 16.64
CA LEU A 228 4.10 1.24 16.83
C LEU A 228 4.27 2.29 17.95
N LEU A 229 4.94 1.93 19.04
CA LEU A 229 5.25 2.83 20.16
C LEU A 229 6.22 3.97 19.80
N GLN A 230 6.93 3.87 18.68
CA GLN A 230 7.82 4.94 18.17
C GLN A 230 7.12 5.87 17.16
N THR A 231 5.83 5.67 16.91
CA THR A 231 5.05 6.45 15.93
C THR A 231 3.92 7.23 16.61
N PRO A 232 3.21 8.12 15.89
CA PRO A 232 2.00 8.75 16.42
C PRO A 232 0.90 7.77 16.85
N LEU A 233 1.00 6.48 16.48
CA LEU A 233 0.08 5.44 16.90
C LEU A 233 0.27 4.99 18.35
N ALA A 234 1.37 5.34 19.01
CA ALA A 234 1.66 4.91 20.39
C ALA A 234 0.48 5.17 21.35
N ARG A 235 -0.22 6.29 21.18
CA ARG A 235 -1.41 6.66 21.96
C ARG A 235 -2.61 5.71 21.80
N TYR A 236 -2.59 4.76 20.87
CA TYR A 236 -3.65 3.77 20.66
C TYR A 236 -3.22 2.34 21.01
N ILE A 237 -1.99 2.18 21.52
CA ILE A 237 -1.44 0.87 21.87
C ILE A 237 -1.36 0.77 23.39
N SER A 238 -1.78 -0.37 23.95
CA SER A 238 -1.60 -0.65 25.37
C SER A 238 -0.12 -0.94 25.67
N GLU A 239 0.39 -0.31 26.72
CA GLU A 239 1.73 -0.58 27.28
C GLU A 239 1.92 -2.05 27.69
#